data_AF-A0A0W0ZF67-F1
#
_entry.id   AF-A0A0W0ZF67-F1
#
_cell.length_a   1.000
_cell.length_b   1.000
_cell.length_c   1.000
_cell.angle_alpha   90.00
_cell.angle_beta   90.00
_cell.angle_gamma   90.00
#
_symmetry.space_group_name_H-M   'P 1'
#
loop_
_entity.id
_entity.type
_entity.pdbx_description
1 polymer ?
#
loop_
_entity_poly.entity_id
_entity_poly.type
_entity_poly.pdbx_seq_one_letter_code
_entity_poly.pdbx_strand_id
1 'polypeptide(L)'
;MFFTRIFFLITLLSIFGIQQSQAEETDQFTLPPGELQDIGPIASYRLYEVLEKAVAQTNAEIQMLVPRAQHSRLAASQLASRRKDVYLADLVYKYTGPGFPRWLRRLPKESRPVFHKETLPWKTVYWMVFSQSPLFVIGLAPTINMYGYYFGTDKLGHFFMMGHTYYKIYTYYLDHGKTAEQAHAAIVLYGQFLEQTYLGTLINGVYSNGDLAGNYAGWKFYMNLAHSVKIGARTLPPILVLHDGIWEFSKHVTKENLLKPYISDNLNEAYNPCRYSFMRGQIRRQVKKRCGEWVNRMGLTQHIVQAKLKESSRWHGEAYGHWLPASDAVTLDACFGGS
;
A
#
# COMPACT_ATOMS: atom_id res chain seq x y z
N MET A 1 -0.97 -23.61 -20.84
CA MET A 1 -0.61 -22.66 -21.93
C MET A 1 -1.51 -21.43 -22.00
N PHE A 2 -2.82 -21.51 -21.74
CA PHE A 2 -3.74 -20.35 -21.77
C PHE A 2 -3.50 -19.35 -20.62
N PHE A 3 -3.26 -19.87 -19.40
CA PHE A 3 -2.94 -19.06 -18.20
C PHE A 3 -1.71 -18.18 -18.35
N THR A 4 -0.64 -18.71 -18.96
CA THR A 4 0.58 -17.96 -19.25
C THR A 4 0.32 -16.78 -20.19
N ARG A 5 -0.52 -16.94 -21.22
CA ARG A 5 -0.78 -15.87 -22.20
C ARG A 5 -1.61 -14.72 -21.64
N ILE A 6 -2.59 -15.01 -20.77
CA ILE A 6 -3.40 -13.97 -20.09
C ILE A 6 -2.57 -13.24 -19.04
N PHE A 7 -1.76 -13.97 -18.27
CA PHE A 7 -0.80 -13.39 -17.34
C PHE A 7 0.12 -12.40 -18.06
N PHE A 8 0.73 -12.82 -19.18
CA PHE A 8 1.57 -11.93 -20.00
C PHE A 8 0.81 -10.71 -20.53
N LEU A 9 -0.46 -10.85 -20.97
CA LEU A 9 -1.23 -9.74 -21.52
C LEU A 9 -1.63 -8.69 -20.46
N ILE A 10 -2.00 -9.13 -19.26
CA ILE A 10 -2.31 -8.24 -18.12
C ILE A 10 -1.04 -7.53 -17.66
N THR A 11 0.07 -8.27 -17.57
CA THR A 11 1.38 -7.69 -17.23
C THR A 11 1.80 -6.65 -18.28
N LEU A 12 1.59 -6.92 -19.58
CA LEU A 12 1.91 -5.98 -20.67
C LEU A 12 1.08 -4.70 -20.65
N LEU A 13 -0.22 -4.80 -20.34
CA LEU A 13 -1.12 -3.64 -20.25
C LEU A 13 -0.79 -2.75 -19.03
N SER A 14 -0.23 -3.32 -17.97
CA SER A 14 0.30 -2.56 -16.82
C SER A 14 1.62 -1.85 -17.13
N ILE A 15 2.43 -2.36 -18.08
CA ILE A 15 3.76 -1.83 -18.42
C ILE A 15 3.70 -0.48 -19.16
N PHE A 16 2.69 -0.23 -20.00
CA PHE A 16 2.62 0.99 -20.83
C PHE A 16 2.06 2.24 -20.11
N GLY A 17 1.64 2.13 -18.85
CA GLY A 17 1.05 3.25 -18.09
C GLY A 17 2.00 3.95 -17.10
N ILE A 18 3.22 3.45 -16.89
CA ILE A 18 4.08 3.85 -15.76
C ILE A 18 5.31 4.58 -16.28
N GLN A 19 5.16 5.86 -16.62
CA GLN A 19 6.28 6.74 -17.00
C GLN A 19 6.45 7.95 -16.05
N GLN A 20 6.13 7.78 -14.77
CA GLN A 20 6.60 8.69 -13.73
C GLN A 20 7.46 7.91 -12.75
N SER A 21 8.78 8.17 -12.75
CA SER A 21 9.69 7.71 -11.70
C SER A 21 9.24 8.33 -10.37
N GLN A 22 8.34 7.62 -9.68
CA GLN A 22 8.05 7.87 -8.27
C GLN A 22 9.27 7.38 -7.47
N ALA A 23 9.56 8.00 -6.34
CA ALA A 23 10.58 7.48 -5.43
C ALA A 23 10.19 6.05 -5.02
N GLU A 24 11.13 5.11 -5.12
CA GLU A 24 10.85 3.67 -5.15
C GLU A 24 11.12 3.01 -3.79
N GLU A 25 11.84 3.68 -2.89
CA GLU A 25 12.25 3.14 -1.59
C GLU A 25 12.24 4.23 -0.52
N THR A 26 12.31 3.86 0.75
CA THR A 26 12.44 4.83 1.84
C THR A 26 13.55 4.42 2.81
N ASP A 27 14.13 5.40 3.52
CA ASP A 27 15.08 5.13 4.60
C ASP A 27 14.36 5.34 5.92
N GLN A 28 13.82 4.26 6.46
CA GLN A 28 13.13 4.28 7.75
C GLN A 28 14.03 3.86 8.91
N PHE A 29 15.26 3.42 8.63
CA PHE A 29 16.25 3.18 9.68
C PHE A 29 16.83 4.49 10.22
N THR A 30 16.84 5.54 9.40
CA THR A 30 17.13 6.91 9.84
C THR A 30 15.87 7.53 10.45
N LEU A 31 15.88 7.74 11.77
CA LEU A 31 14.75 8.35 12.46
C LEU A 31 14.65 9.84 12.13
N PRO A 32 13.43 10.40 11.99
CA PRO A 32 13.24 11.84 11.93
C PRO A 32 13.87 12.53 13.16
N PRO A 33 14.39 13.77 13.05
CA PRO A 33 15.05 14.45 14.18
C PRO A 33 14.09 14.75 15.36
N GLY A 34 12.78 14.76 15.10
CA GLY A 34 11.72 14.92 16.08
C GLY A 34 10.43 14.24 15.60
N GLU A 35 9.39 14.28 16.43
CA GLU A 35 8.10 13.69 16.09
C GLU A 35 7.49 14.36 14.84
N LEU A 36 7.00 13.55 13.91
CA LEU A 36 6.27 14.04 12.74
C LEU A 36 4.81 14.30 13.10
N GLN A 37 4.21 15.30 12.45
CA GLN A 37 2.76 15.53 12.54
C GLN A 37 2.01 14.25 12.14
N ASP A 38 1.07 13.81 12.97
CA ASP A 38 0.17 12.72 12.61
C ASP A 38 -0.86 13.22 11.60
N ILE A 39 -0.69 12.82 10.34
CA ILE A 39 -1.58 13.21 9.24
C ILE A 39 -2.70 12.19 9.00
N GLY A 40 -2.78 11.13 9.80
CA GLY A 40 -3.78 10.06 9.68
C GLY A 40 -5.21 10.59 9.60
N PRO A 41 -5.68 11.36 10.61
CA PRO A 41 -7.03 11.91 10.60
C PRO A 41 -7.35 12.79 9.38
N ILE A 42 -6.41 13.64 8.99
CA ILE A 42 -6.56 14.52 7.80
C ILE A 42 -6.60 13.69 6.52
N ALA A 43 -5.78 12.64 6.42
CA ALA A 43 -5.76 11.76 5.27
C ALA A 43 -7.09 10.99 5.12
N SER A 44 -7.64 10.47 6.21
CA SER A 44 -8.96 9.84 6.19
C SER A 44 -10.08 10.78 5.81
N TYR A 45 -10.06 12.00 6.34
CA TYR A 45 -11.06 13.00 6.01
C TYR A 45 -11.06 13.31 4.51
N ARG A 46 -9.89 13.50 3.92
CA ARG A 46 -9.76 13.77 2.48
C ARG A 46 -10.13 12.57 1.62
N LEU A 47 -9.81 11.36 2.06
CA LEU A 47 -10.26 10.16 1.37
C LEU A 47 -11.78 10.04 1.43
N TYR A 48 -12.40 10.40 2.56
CA TYR A 48 -13.85 10.45 2.68
C TYR A 48 -14.47 11.41 1.66
N GLU A 49 -13.90 12.61 1.47
CA GLU A 49 -14.35 13.56 0.42
C GLU A 49 -14.21 12.97 -1.00
N VAL A 50 -13.14 12.20 -1.26
CA VAL A 50 -12.96 11.48 -2.52
C VAL A 50 -14.07 10.42 -2.71
N LEU A 51 -14.42 9.67 -1.66
CA LEU A 51 -15.50 8.70 -1.70
C LEU A 51 -16.86 9.38 -1.90
N GLU A 52 -17.13 10.50 -1.21
CA GLU A 52 -18.35 11.29 -1.40
C GLU A 52 -18.51 11.71 -2.86
N LYS A 53 -17.42 12.17 -3.49
CA LYS A 53 -17.41 12.53 -4.91
C LYS A 53 -17.71 11.34 -5.82
N ALA A 54 -17.10 10.19 -5.55
CA ALA A 54 -17.34 8.96 -6.32
C ALA A 54 -18.79 8.47 -6.21
N VAL A 55 -19.35 8.49 -4.98
CA VAL A 55 -20.74 8.11 -4.70
C VAL A 55 -21.72 9.09 -5.37
N ALA A 56 -21.51 10.39 -5.20
CA ALA A 56 -22.36 11.42 -5.78
C ALA A 56 -22.41 11.31 -7.32
N GLN A 57 -21.24 11.13 -7.97
CA GLN A 57 -21.19 10.92 -9.41
C GLN A 57 -21.93 9.64 -9.82
N THR A 58 -21.68 8.53 -9.12
CA THR A 58 -22.32 7.24 -9.45
C THR A 58 -23.83 7.31 -9.32
N ASN A 59 -24.33 7.94 -8.25
CA ASN A 59 -25.76 8.10 -8.00
C ASN A 59 -26.42 9.05 -9.02
N ALA A 60 -25.76 10.13 -9.42
CA ALA A 60 -26.26 11.00 -10.49
C ALA A 60 -26.38 10.24 -11.82
N GLU A 61 -25.39 9.41 -12.16
CA GLU A 61 -25.44 8.55 -13.34
C GLU A 61 -26.58 7.52 -13.25
N ILE A 62 -26.78 6.89 -12.09
CA ILE A 62 -27.90 5.97 -11.84
C ILE A 62 -29.23 6.68 -12.09
N GLN A 63 -29.45 7.86 -11.49
CA GLN A 63 -30.69 8.62 -11.65
C GLN A 63 -31.00 8.96 -13.11
N MET A 64 -29.98 9.33 -13.90
CA MET A 64 -30.14 9.59 -15.33
C MET A 64 -30.46 8.32 -16.14
N LEU A 65 -29.92 7.17 -15.73
CA LEU A 65 -30.05 5.91 -16.46
C LEU A 65 -31.36 5.18 -16.15
N VAL A 66 -31.95 5.34 -14.96
CA VAL A 66 -33.19 4.67 -14.54
C VAL A 66 -34.34 4.81 -15.55
N PRO A 67 -34.75 6.02 -15.99
CA PRO A 67 -35.85 6.14 -16.96
C PRO A 67 -35.44 5.59 -18.34
N ARG A 68 -34.18 5.76 -18.74
CA ARG A 68 -33.68 5.29 -20.05
C ARG A 68 -33.58 3.78 -20.14
N ALA A 69 -33.32 3.11 -19.03
CA ALA A 69 -33.20 1.65 -18.93
C ALA A 69 -34.53 0.94 -19.26
N GLN A 70 -35.67 1.61 -19.11
CA GLN A 70 -37.00 1.07 -19.47
C GLN A 70 -37.15 0.87 -20.98
N HIS A 71 -36.41 1.64 -21.80
CA HIS A 71 -36.57 1.66 -23.25
C HIS A 71 -35.29 1.31 -24.01
N SER A 72 -34.15 1.12 -23.33
CA SER A 72 -32.86 0.83 -23.97
C SER A 72 -32.07 -0.23 -23.22
N ARG A 73 -31.76 -1.33 -23.92
CA ARG A 73 -30.88 -2.41 -23.42
C ARG A 73 -29.49 -1.89 -23.05
N LEU A 74 -28.97 -0.93 -23.81
CA LEU A 74 -27.68 -0.30 -23.53
C LEU A 74 -27.73 0.47 -22.20
N ALA A 75 -28.77 1.28 -21.98
CA ALA A 75 -28.95 2.02 -20.73
C ALA A 75 -29.16 1.08 -19.54
N ALA A 76 -29.89 -0.03 -19.71
CA ALA A 76 -30.05 -1.05 -18.69
C ALA A 76 -28.72 -1.73 -18.31
N SER A 77 -27.89 -2.06 -19.29
CA SER A 77 -26.53 -2.60 -19.06
C SER A 77 -25.63 -1.60 -18.33
N GLN A 78 -25.66 -0.31 -18.73
CA GLN A 78 -24.94 0.75 -18.05
C GLN A 78 -25.40 0.92 -16.61
N LEU A 79 -26.71 0.94 -16.35
CA LEU A 79 -27.30 1.02 -15.01
C LEU A 79 -26.84 -0.15 -14.14
N ALA A 80 -26.90 -1.37 -14.66
CA ALA A 80 -26.42 -2.56 -13.96
C ALA A 80 -24.94 -2.44 -13.60
N SER A 81 -24.11 -1.91 -14.52
CA SER A 81 -22.70 -1.66 -14.25
C SER A 81 -22.46 -0.63 -13.13
N ARG A 82 -23.26 0.44 -13.02
CA ARG A 82 -23.11 1.46 -11.95
C ARG A 82 -23.47 0.93 -10.56
N ARG A 83 -24.27 -0.14 -10.52
CA ARG A 83 -24.65 -0.85 -9.30
C ARG A 83 -23.66 -1.94 -8.90
N LYS A 84 -22.60 -2.17 -9.69
CA LYS A 84 -21.50 -3.08 -9.32
C LYS A 84 -20.43 -2.32 -8.54
N ASP A 85 -19.89 -2.99 -7.54
CA ASP A 85 -18.76 -2.53 -6.73
C ASP A 85 -17.51 -2.21 -7.58
N VAL A 86 -17.25 -2.99 -8.63
CA VAL A 86 -16.10 -2.77 -9.54
C VAL A 86 -16.11 -1.37 -10.15
N TYR A 87 -17.29 -0.87 -10.54
CA TYR A 87 -17.41 0.49 -11.10
C TYR A 87 -16.99 1.55 -10.08
N LEU A 88 -17.45 1.38 -8.83
CA LEU A 88 -17.15 2.28 -7.74
C LEU A 88 -15.66 2.23 -7.38
N ALA A 89 -15.06 1.05 -7.30
CA ALA A 89 -13.63 0.86 -7.07
C ALA A 89 -12.77 1.52 -8.15
N ASP A 90 -13.12 1.35 -9.44
CA ASP A 90 -12.45 2.00 -10.56
C ASP A 90 -12.56 3.53 -10.48
N LEU A 91 -13.72 4.05 -10.10
CA LEU A 91 -13.94 5.49 -9.96
C LEU A 91 -13.19 6.09 -8.77
N VAL A 92 -13.14 5.39 -7.63
CA VAL A 92 -12.32 5.77 -6.48
C VAL A 92 -10.85 5.82 -6.88
N TYR A 93 -10.34 4.79 -7.55
CA TYR A 93 -8.96 4.79 -8.06
C TYR A 93 -8.70 5.95 -9.03
N LYS A 94 -9.64 6.26 -9.93
CA LYS A 94 -9.53 7.41 -10.84
C LYS A 94 -9.34 8.73 -10.08
N TYR A 95 -9.97 8.89 -8.91
CA TYR A 95 -9.84 10.08 -8.08
C TYR A 95 -8.59 10.09 -7.20
N THR A 96 -8.15 8.94 -6.69
CA THR A 96 -6.91 8.86 -5.89
C THR A 96 -5.67 8.99 -6.78
N GLY A 97 -5.69 8.36 -7.96
CA GLY A 97 -4.62 8.35 -8.94
C GLY A 97 -3.44 7.45 -8.55
N PRO A 98 -2.44 7.33 -9.45
CA PRO A 98 -1.22 6.58 -9.18
C PRO A 98 -0.24 7.36 -8.28
N GLY A 99 0.66 6.63 -7.64
CA GLY A 99 1.74 7.19 -6.82
C GLY A 99 1.25 7.90 -5.55
N PHE A 100 2.05 8.83 -5.03
CA PHE A 100 1.65 9.58 -3.83
C PHE A 100 0.38 10.41 -4.11
N PRO A 101 -0.72 10.20 -3.34
CA PRO A 101 -2.02 10.70 -3.73
C PRO A 101 -2.07 12.22 -3.83
N ARG A 102 -2.58 12.74 -4.96
CA ARG A 102 -2.63 14.18 -5.23
C ARG A 102 -3.42 14.95 -4.18
N TRP A 103 -4.48 14.34 -3.66
CA TRP A 103 -5.32 14.90 -2.62
C TRP A 103 -4.59 15.05 -1.27
N LEU A 104 -3.45 14.37 -1.07
CA LEU A 104 -2.63 14.47 0.14
C LEU A 104 -1.41 15.39 0.01
N ARG A 105 -1.15 15.97 -1.17
CA ARG A 105 0.06 16.78 -1.42
C ARG A 105 0.08 18.13 -0.71
N ARG A 106 -1.08 18.70 -0.37
CA ARG A 106 -1.20 20.02 0.26
C ARG A 106 -1.72 19.88 1.67
N LEU A 107 -0.84 19.62 2.63
CA LEU A 107 -1.22 19.48 4.04
C LEU A 107 -1.13 20.84 4.76
N PRO A 108 -1.99 21.11 5.75
CA PRO A 108 -1.88 22.32 6.54
C PRO A 108 -0.52 22.33 7.24
N LYS A 109 0.14 23.50 7.23
CA LYS A 109 1.40 23.67 7.96
C LYS A 109 1.09 23.85 9.43
N GLU A 110 1.49 22.89 10.24
CA GLU A 110 1.49 23.00 11.70
C GLU A 110 2.91 23.22 12.22
N SER A 111 3.07 23.23 13.54
CA SER A 111 4.37 23.42 14.22
C SER A 111 5.35 22.27 14.01
N ARG A 112 4.84 21.07 13.70
CA ARG A 112 5.65 19.85 13.47
C ARG A 112 5.84 19.61 11.97
N PRO A 113 7.01 19.07 11.54
CA PRO A 113 7.20 18.67 10.16
C PRO A 113 6.26 17.52 9.79
N VAL A 114 5.72 17.58 8.57
CA VAL A 114 4.85 16.52 8.01
C VAL A 114 5.69 15.38 7.42
N PHE A 115 6.75 15.75 6.72
CA PHE A 115 7.59 14.82 5.96
C PHE A 115 9.01 14.85 6.51
N HIS A 116 9.65 13.69 6.58
CA HIS A 116 11.09 13.58 6.80
C HIS A 116 11.76 12.85 5.65
N LYS A 117 12.77 13.48 5.06
CA LYS A 117 13.68 12.85 4.12
C LYS A 117 15.07 13.38 4.44
N GLU A 118 15.98 12.48 4.77
CA GLU A 118 17.38 12.85 4.93
C GLU A 118 17.97 13.26 3.58
N THR A 119 18.54 14.45 3.52
CA THR A 119 19.07 15.06 2.30
C THR A 119 20.56 14.82 2.14
N LEU A 120 21.27 14.53 3.23
CA LEU A 120 22.70 14.25 3.22
C LEU A 120 22.93 12.76 2.94
N PRO A 121 23.56 12.38 1.80
CA PRO A 121 23.70 10.97 1.41
C PRO A 121 24.42 10.11 2.46
N TRP A 122 25.40 10.68 3.19
CA TRP A 122 26.15 9.99 4.24
C TRP A 122 25.38 9.78 5.54
N LYS A 123 24.20 10.40 5.67
CA LYS A 123 23.26 10.21 6.76
C LYS A 123 22.11 9.29 6.40
N THR A 124 22.15 8.59 5.26
CA THR A 124 21.20 7.51 4.92
C THR A 124 21.79 6.11 5.08
N VAL A 125 20.96 5.06 5.17
CA VAL A 125 21.45 3.66 5.15
C VAL A 125 22.07 3.26 3.82
N TYR A 126 21.82 4.07 2.79
CA TYR A 126 22.34 3.89 1.43
C TYR A 126 23.68 4.60 1.21
N TRP A 127 24.34 5.07 2.27
CA TRP A 127 25.67 5.65 2.15
C TRP A 127 26.71 4.66 1.61
N MET A 128 27.34 5.01 0.49
CA MET A 128 28.24 4.15 -0.30
C MET A 128 27.62 2.81 -0.68
N VAL A 129 26.30 2.81 -0.93
CA VAL A 129 25.57 1.68 -1.45
C VAL A 129 25.31 1.94 -2.93
N PHE A 130 25.91 1.13 -3.79
CA PHE A 130 25.71 1.14 -5.23
C PHE A 130 24.65 0.10 -5.57
N SER A 131 23.47 0.55 -5.98
CA SER A 131 22.40 -0.36 -6.43
C SER A 131 22.70 -0.91 -7.83
N GLN A 132 21.94 -1.92 -8.24
CA GLN A 132 22.02 -2.50 -9.59
C GLN A 132 21.35 -1.62 -10.66
N SER A 133 20.74 -0.50 -10.26
CA SER A 133 20.06 0.43 -11.16
C SER A 133 21.07 1.17 -12.05
N PRO A 134 20.83 1.31 -13.36
CA PRO A 134 21.75 1.93 -14.32
C PRO A 134 22.08 3.41 -14.04
N LEU A 135 21.44 4.04 -13.05
CA LEU A 135 21.70 5.41 -12.60
C LEU A 135 22.28 5.52 -11.19
N PHE A 136 22.53 4.40 -10.47
CA PHE A 136 23.09 4.35 -9.10
C PHE A 136 22.39 5.21 -8.03
N VAL A 137 21.23 5.81 -8.31
CA VAL A 137 20.48 6.67 -7.38
C VAL A 137 19.24 5.91 -6.90
N ILE A 138 19.22 5.55 -5.62
CA ILE A 138 18.00 5.10 -4.96
C ILE A 138 17.17 6.35 -4.66
N GLY A 139 16.04 6.51 -5.36
CA GLY A 139 15.11 7.60 -5.12
C GLY A 139 14.37 7.40 -3.79
N LEU A 140 14.74 8.17 -2.76
CA LEU A 140 14.10 8.04 -1.43
C LEU A 140 12.80 8.82 -1.31
N ALA A 141 11.73 8.13 -0.95
CA ALA A 141 10.44 8.68 -0.56
C ALA A 141 10.51 9.19 0.88
N PRO A 142 9.94 10.37 1.19
CA PRO A 142 9.87 10.86 2.56
C PRO A 142 9.07 9.94 3.48
N THR A 143 9.49 9.84 4.73
CA THR A 143 8.73 9.24 5.83
C THR A 143 7.65 10.21 6.31
N ILE A 144 6.47 9.67 6.59
CA ILE A 144 5.31 10.34 7.20
C ILE A 144 4.88 9.58 8.46
N ASN A 145 4.05 10.23 9.29
CA ASN A 145 3.38 9.62 10.42
C ASN A 145 1.86 9.60 10.18
N MET A 146 1.24 8.42 10.23
CA MET A 146 -0.21 8.27 10.23
C MET A 146 -0.63 7.34 11.35
N TYR A 147 -1.44 7.85 12.27
CA TYR A 147 -1.95 7.13 13.44
C TYR A 147 -0.86 6.58 14.37
N GLY A 148 0.29 7.26 14.43
CA GLY A 148 1.47 6.82 15.17
C GLY A 148 2.37 5.85 14.41
N TYR A 149 1.98 5.41 13.21
CA TYR A 149 2.79 4.55 12.36
C TYR A 149 3.63 5.38 11.40
N TYR A 150 4.94 5.09 11.38
CA TYR A 150 5.90 5.76 10.51
C TYR A 150 6.17 4.91 9.28
N PHE A 151 6.00 5.47 8.09
CA PHE A 151 6.30 4.78 6.84
C PHE A 151 6.53 5.76 5.67
N GLY A 152 7.08 5.27 4.56
CA GLY A 152 7.36 6.07 3.38
C GLY A 152 6.11 6.43 2.58
N THR A 153 6.08 7.62 1.98
CA THR A 153 4.95 8.08 1.17
C THR A 153 4.64 7.20 -0.05
N ASP A 154 5.64 6.50 -0.55
CA ASP A 154 5.54 5.50 -1.62
C ASP A 154 4.55 4.37 -1.26
N LYS A 155 4.45 3.97 0.01
CA LYS A 155 3.52 2.93 0.45
C LYS A 155 2.05 3.30 0.23
N LEU A 156 1.71 4.59 0.22
CA LEU A 156 0.37 5.04 -0.18
C LEU A 156 0.13 4.88 -1.68
N GLY A 157 1.17 5.02 -2.51
CA GLY A 157 1.09 4.68 -3.92
C GLY A 157 0.77 3.21 -4.13
N HIS A 158 1.48 2.33 -3.41
CA HIS A 158 1.19 0.89 -3.37
C HIS A 158 -0.23 0.60 -2.90
N PHE A 159 -0.67 1.25 -1.83
CA PHE A 159 -2.03 1.12 -1.30
C PHE A 159 -3.11 1.41 -2.36
N PHE A 160 -3.06 2.56 -3.04
CA PHE A 160 -4.13 2.91 -3.99
C PHE A 160 -3.96 2.26 -5.36
N MET A 161 -2.74 2.24 -5.92
CA MET A 161 -2.50 1.74 -7.28
C MET A 161 -2.43 0.21 -7.33
N MET A 162 -1.55 -0.38 -6.52
CA MET A 162 -1.37 -1.82 -6.53
C MET A 162 -2.49 -2.53 -5.77
N GLY A 163 -3.05 -1.89 -4.72
CA GLY A 163 -4.27 -2.38 -4.08
C GLY A 163 -5.47 -2.48 -5.03
N HIS A 164 -5.66 -1.47 -5.89
CA HIS A 164 -6.70 -1.53 -6.95
C HIS A 164 -6.41 -2.65 -7.95
N THR A 165 -5.15 -2.81 -8.35
CA THR A 165 -4.73 -3.89 -9.25
C THR A 165 -5.02 -5.27 -8.64
N TYR A 166 -4.69 -5.47 -7.36
CA TYR A 166 -4.99 -6.71 -6.63
C TYR A 166 -6.50 -6.95 -6.56
N TYR A 167 -7.29 -5.92 -6.27
CA TYR A 167 -8.76 -6.02 -6.31
C TYR A 167 -9.26 -6.50 -7.66
N LYS A 168 -8.78 -5.93 -8.76
CA LYS A 168 -9.19 -6.36 -10.12
C LYS A 168 -8.80 -7.79 -10.42
N ILE A 169 -7.59 -8.22 -10.06
CA ILE A 169 -7.14 -9.60 -10.25
C ILE A 169 -8.00 -10.55 -9.40
N TYR A 170 -8.24 -10.21 -8.14
CA TYR A 170 -9.05 -11.01 -7.23
C TYR A 170 -10.49 -11.19 -7.76
N THR A 171 -11.16 -10.09 -8.12
CA THR A 171 -12.52 -10.12 -8.66
C THR A 171 -12.58 -10.86 -9.98
N TYR A 172 -11.58 -10.69 -10.87
CA TYR A 172 -11.50 -11.45 -12.10
C TYR A 172 -11.50 -12.96 -11.85
N TYR A 173 -10.70 -13.45 -10.89
CA TYR A 173 -10.67 -14.87 -10.59
C TYR A 173 -11.99 -15.38 -9.99
N LEU A 174 -12.64 -14.60 -9.13
CA LEU A 174 -13.95 -14.95 -8.60
C LEU A 174 -15.00 -15.04 -9.71
N ASP A 175 -15.03 -14.07 -10.63
CA ASP A 175 -15.94 -14.04 -11.79
C ASP A 175 -15.72 -15.24 -12.74
N HIS A 176 -14.54 -15.87 -12.69
CA HIS A 176 -14.18 -17.07 -13.45
C HIS A 176 -14.27 -18.36 -12.62
N GLY A 177 -15.05 -18.35 -11.54
CA GLY A 177 -15.39 -19.53 -10.74
C GLY A 177 -14.27 -20.07 -9.87
N LYS A 178 -13.22 -19.27 -9.60
CA LYS A 178 -12.21 -19.63 -8.59
C LYS A 178 -12.73 -19.36 -7.19
N THR A 179 -12.23 -20.12 -6.22
CA THR A 179 -12.54 -19.87 -4.81
C THR A 179 -11.82 -18.63 -4.31
N ALA A 180 -12.28 -18.08 -3.18
CA ALA A 180 -11.65 -16.95 -2.51
C ALA A 180 -10.18 -17.23 -2.18
N GLU A 181 -9.86 -18.45 -1.75
CA GLU A 181 -8.49 -18.89 -1.44
C GLU A 181 -7.61 -18.92 -2.70
N GLN A 182 -8.14 -19.39 -3.82
CA GLN A 182 -7.42 -19.42 -5.09
C GLN A 182 -7.16 -18.01 -5.64
N ALA A 183 -8.18 -17.14 -5.57
CA ALA A 183 -8.05 -15.74 -5.97
C ALA A 183 -7.07 -14.98 -5.07
N HIS A 184 -7.10 -15.24 -3.77
CA HIS A 184 -6.17 -14.70 -2.78
C HIS A 184 -4.72 -15.16 -3.05
N ALA A 185 -4.51 -16.45 -3.26
CA ALA A 185 -3.19 -16.98 -3.60
C ALA A 185 -2.64 -16.34 -4.88
N ALA A 186 -3.50 -16.07 -5.86
CA ALA A 186 -3.10 -15.44 -7.12
C ALA A 186 -2.61 -13.98 -6.93
N ILE A 187 -3.27 -13.17 -6.11
CA ILE A 187 -2.81 -11.79 -5.84
C ILE A 187 -1.52 -11.76 -5.02
N VAL A 188 -1.36 -12.70 -4.08
CA VAL A 188 -0.13 -12.85 -3.30
C VAL A 188 1.03 -13.21 -4.22
N LEU A 189 0.85 -14.22 -5.07
CA LEU A 189 1.87 -14.65 -6.03
C LEU A 189 2.21 -13.54 -7.03
N TYR A 190 1.20 -12.80 -7.50
CA TYR A 190 1.40 -11.65 -8.39
C TYR A 190 2.29 -10.58 -7.75
N GLY A 191 2.04 -10.26 -6.47
CA GLY A 191 2.89 -9.37 -5.68
C GLY A 191 4.33 -9.82 -5.61
N GLN A 192 4.55 -11.06 -5.18
CA GLN A 192 5.88 -11.64 -5.07
C GLN A 192 6.62 -11.62 -6.41
N PHE A 193 5.92 -11.93 -7.51
CA PHE A 193 6.50 -11.89 -8.84
C PHE A 193 6.91 -10.48 -9.25
N LEU A 194 6.09 -9.46 -9.01
CA LEU A 194 6.43 -8.06 -9.35
C LEU A 194 7.64 -7.54 -8.57
N GLU A 195 7.72 -7.83 -7.28
CA GLU A 195 8.86 -7.47 -6.43
C GLU A 195 10.14 -8.24 -6.81
N GLN A 196 10.01 -9.49 -7.24
CA GLN A 196 11.16 -10.29 -7.72
C GLN A 196 11.61 -9.92 -9.12
N THR A 197 10.71 -9.39 -9.96
CA THR A 197 11.02 -9.05 -11.35
C THR A 197 11.16 -7.55 -11.51
N TYR A 198 10.10 -6.85 -11.89
CA TYR A 198 10.18 -5.55 -12.54
C TYR A 198 10.21 -4.36 -11.59
N LEU A 199 9.51 -4.38 -10.45
CA LEU A 199 9.49 -3.21 -9.54
C LEU A 199 10.63 -3.22 -8.52
N GLY A 200 11.10 -4.40 -8.14
CA GLY A 200 12.07 -4.55 -7.06
C GLY A 200 13.44 -5.06 -7.49
N THR A 201 13.57 -6.37 -7.70
CA THR A 201 14.89 -7.03 -7.71
C THR A 201 15.65 -6.90 -9.04
N LEU A 202 15.01 -6.88 -10.21
CA LEU A 202 15.74 -6.74 -11.50
C LEU A 202 16.10 -5.28 -11.83
N ILE A 203 15.33 -4.30 -11.35
CA ILE A 203 15.59 -2.88 -11.64
C ILE A 203 16.45 -2.24 -10.54
N ASN A 204 16.14 -2.52 -9.26
CA ASN A 204 16.82 -1.86 -8.13
C ASN A 204 17.52 -2.82 -7.16
N GLY A 205 17.22 -4.12 -7.21
CA GLY A 205 17.80 -5.13 -6.33
C GLY A 205 17.15 -5.19 -4.93
N VAL A 206 16.00 -4.54 -4.73
CA VAL A 206 15.30 -4.49 -3.44
C VAL A 206 13.97 -5.22 -3.55
N TYR A 207 13.64 -6.06 -2.59
CA TYR A 207 12.33 -6.69 -2.46
C TYR A 207 11.69 -6.11 -1.20
N SER A 208 10.68 -5.26 -1.34
CA SER A 208 10.09 -4.55 -0.21
C SER A 208 8.89 -5.30 0.36
N ASN A 209 9.05 -5.80 1.58
CA ASN A 209 7.94 -6.36 2.34
C ASN A 209 6.93 -5.25 2.75
N GLY A 210 7.38 -4.00 2.86
CA GLY A 210 6.52 -2.85 3.09
C GLY A 210 5.59 -2.55 1.91
N ASP A 211 6.10 -2.66 0.68
CA ASP A 211 5.29 -2.49 -0.54
C ASP A 211 4.25 -3.58 -0.71
N LEU A 212 4.62 -4.84 -0.48
CA LEU A 212 3.66 -5.95 -0.49
C LEU A 212 2.56 -5.75 0.56
N ALA A 213 2.91 -5.26 1.75
CA ALA A 213 1.94 -4.93 2.78
C ALA A 213 1.03 -3.77 2.35
N GLY A 214 1.58 -2.75 1.70
CA GLY A 214 0.83 -1.64 1.09
C GLY A 214 -0.17 -2.13 0.06
N ASN A 215 0.27 -2.96 -0.89
CA ASN A 215 -0.58 -3.57 -1.92
C ASN A 215 -1.74 -4.36 -1.28
N TYR A 216 -1.44 -5.16 -0.25
CA TYR A 216 -2.41 -6.02 0.42
C TYR A 216 -3.43 -5.23 1.25
N ALA A 217 -2.96 -4.21 1.99
CA ALA A 217 -3.81 -3.29 2.73
C ALA A 217 -4.75 -2.54 1.78
N GLY A 218 -4.22 -2.11 0.63
CA GLY A 218 -4.99 -1.49 -0.44
C GLY A 218 -6.07 -2.41 -1.01
N TRP A 219 -5.74 -3.67 -1.31
CA TRP A 219 -6.71 -4.67 -1.73
C TRP A 219 -7.85 -4.83 -0.72
N LYS A 220 -7.52 -4.93 0.57
CA LYS A 220 -8.51 -5.01 1.65
C LYS A 220 -9.40 -3.77 1.71
N PHE A 221 -8.84 -2.59 1.49
CA PHE A 221 -9.61 -1.35 1.39
C PHE A 221 -10.59 -1.37 0.21
N TYR A 222 -10.14 -1.74 -1.00
CA TYR A 222 -11.02 -1.82 -2.17
C TYR A 222 -12.12 -2.88 -2.01
N MET A 223 -11.79 -4.04 -1.42
CA MET A 223 -12.82 -5.02 -1.03
C MET A 223 -13.81 -4.42 -0.03
N ASN A 224 -13.32 -3.68 0.97
CA ASN A 224 -14.17 -3.10 2.00
C ASN A 224 -15.07 -1.96 1.52
N LEU A 225 -14.84 -1.40 0.32
CA LEU A 225 -15.75 -0.42 -0.26
C LEU A 225 -17.18 -0.96 -0.32
N ALA A 226 -17.38 -2.22 -0.70
CA ALA A 226 -18.71 -2.81 -0.86
C ALA A 226 -18.93 -4.13 -0.11
N HIS A 227 -17.87 -4.73 0.46
CA HIS A 227 -17.94 -6.00 1.17
C HIS A 227 -17.46 -5.90 2.61
N SER A 228 -17.92 -6.80 3.46
CA SER A 228 -17.30 -6.95 4.79
C SER A 228 -15.91 -7.57 4.63
N VAL A 229 -14.93 -7.08 5.38
CA VAL A 229 -13.57 -7.63 5.38
C VAL A 229 -13.12 -7.98 6.79
N LYS A 230 -12.40 -9.09 6.92
CA LYS A 230 -11.70 -9.44 8.16
C LYS A 230 -10.32 -8.77 8.18
N ILE A 231 -10.00 -8.12 9.30
CA ILE A 231 -8.69 -7.56 9.62
C ILE A 231 -8.34 -7.98 11.05
N GLY A 232 -7.43 -8.94 11.18
CA GLY A 232 -7.08 -9.53 12.47
C GLY A 232 -8.30 -10.19 13.12
N ALA A 233 -8.59 -9.81 14.36
CA ALA A 233 -9.74 -10.31 15.12
C ALA A 233 -11.06 -9.63 14.75
N ARG A 234 -11.04 -8.55 13.96
CA ARG A 234 -12.23 -7.73 13.68
C ARG A 234 -12.76 -8.01 12.28
N THR A 235 -14.09 -7.98 12.15
CA THR A 235 -14.78 -7.93 10.85
C THR A 235 -15.31 -6.52 10.68
N LEU A 236 -14.82 -5.81 9.65
CA LEU A 236 -15.30 -4.49 9.30
C LEU A 236 -16.49 -4.63 8.33
N PRO A 237 -17.62 -3.94 8.59
CA PRO A 237 -18.71 -3.90 7.63
C PRO A 237 -18.32 -3.07 6.40
N PRO A 238 -19.03 -3.21 5.26
CA PRO A 238 -18.73 -2.46 4.04
C PRO A 238 -18.82 -0.95 4.28
N ILE A 239 -17.94 -0.18 3.66
CA ILE A 239 -17.93 1.29 3.76
C ILE A 239 -19.16 1.87 3.07
N LEU A 240 -19.52 1.31 1.91
CA LEU A 240 -20.63 1.74 1.08
C LEU A 240 -21.59 0.58 0.87
N VAL A 241 -22.88 0.86 0.93
CA VAL A 241 -23.96 -0.10 0.71
C VAL A 241 -24.85 0.37 -0.43
N LEU A 242 -25.30 -0.57 -1.25
CA LEU A 242 -26.30 -0.30 -2.27
C LEU A 242 -27.69 -0.49 -1.63
N HIS A 243 -28.37 0.61 -1.33
CA HIS A 243 -29.71 0.64 -0.75
C HIS A 243 -30.67 1.28 -1.75
N ASP A 244 -31.83 0.66 -2.00
CA ASP A 244 -32.82 1.11 -3.01
C ASP A 244 -32.22 1.46 -4.39
N GLY A 245 -31.15 0.75 -4.76
CA GLY A 245 -30.48 0.92 -6.04
C GLY A 245 -29.60 2.16 -6.15
N ILE A 246 -29.31 2.85 -5.05
CA ILE A 246 -28.34 3.94 -4.92
C ILE A 246 -27.26 3.58 -3.87
N TRP A 247 -26.07 4.17 -4.00
CA TRP A 247 -24.97 3.94 -3.07
C TRP A 247 -25.00 4.93 -1.91
N GLU A 248 -24.82 4.43 -0.70
CA GLU A 248 -24.81 5.23 0.53
C GLU A 248 -23.65 4.80 1.45
N PHE A 249 -23.17 5.73 2.28
CA PHE A 249 -22.22 5.38 3.33
C PHE A 249 -22.91 4.58 4.43
N SER A 250 -22.24 3.53 4.90
CA SER A 250 -22.67 2.80 6.08
C SER A 250 -22.55 3.67 7.34
N LYS A 251 -23.49 3.49 8.27
CA LYS A 251 -23.63 4.32 9.49
C LYS A 251 -22.41 4.31 10.42
N HIS A 252 -21.56 3.28 10.36
CA HIS A 252 -20.36 3.15 11.21
C HIS A 252 -19.14 3.89 10.68
N VAL A 253 -19.18 4.39 9.44
CA VAL A 253 -18.03 5.06 8.81
C VAL A 253 -17.88 6.45 9.43
N THR A 254 -16.69 6.73 9.98
CA THR A 254 -16.34 8.09 10.44
C THR A 254 -15.28 8.70 9.54
N LYS A 255 -15.33 10.03 9.38
CA LYS A 255 -14.42 10.74 8.47
C LYS A 255 -12.97 10.68 8.93
N GLU A 256 -12.73 10.61 10.24
CA GLU A 256 -11.41 10.76 10.85
C GLU A 256 -10.62 9.44 10.91
N ASN A 257 -11.28 8.29 10.81
CA ASN A 257 -10.65 6.98 11.02
C ASN A 257 -10.80 6.02 9.84
N LEU A 258 -11.26 6.50 8.67
CA LEU A 258 -11.51 5.68 7.47
C LEU A 258 -10.32 4.79 7.08
N LEU A 259 -9.11 5.33 7.06
CA LEU A 259 -7.88 4.60 6.72
C LEU A 259 -7.26 3.84 7.89
N LYS A 260 -7.59 4.21 9.13
CA LYS A 260 -6.92 3.69 10.34
C LYS A 260 -6.84 2.16 10.41
N PRO A 261 -7.87 1.38 10.02
CA PRO A 261 -7.80 -0.07 10.09
C PRO A 261 -6.78 -0.72 9.15
N TYR A 262 -6.28 0.00 8.14
CA TYR A 262 -5.40 -0.54 7.11
C TYR A 262 -3.93 -0.11 7.28
N ILE A 263 -3.65 0.79 8.22
CA ILE A 263 -2.32 1.33 8.49
C ILE A 263 -1.75 0.64 9.72
N SER A 264 -0.54 0.10 9.58
CA SER A 264 0.18 -0.61 10.64
C SER A 264 1.69 -0.55 10.42
N ASP A 265 2.45 -1.09 11.38
CA ASP A 265 3.91 -1.28 11.26
C ASP A 265 4.31 -2.23 10.11
N ASN A 266 3.38 -2.94 9.47
CA ASN A 266 3.68 -3.66 8.24
C ASN A 266 4.14 -2.71 7.11
N LEU A 267 3.80 -1.42 7.16
CA LEU A 267 4.29 -0.43 6.19
C LEU A 267 5.68 0.12 6.56
N ASN A 268 6.15 -0.17 7.77
CA ASN A 268 7.41 0.33 8.27
C ASN A 268 8.56 -0.62 7.88
N GLU A 269 9.47 -0.23 6.99
CA GLU A 269 10.57 -1.06 6.49
C GLU A 269 11.71 -1.29 7.50
N ALA A 270 11.76 -0.55 8.61
CA ALA A 270 12.67 -0.91 9.69
C ALA A 270 12.11 -2.08 10.54
N TYR A 271 10.78 -2.19 10.64
CA TYR A 271 10.07 -3.29 11.32
C TYR A 271 9.62 -4.43 10.39
N ASN A 272 9.47 -4.17 9.10
CA ASN A 272 9.07 -5.08 8.04
C ASN A 272 10.12 -5.06 6.92
N PRO A 273 11.28 -5.68 7.15
CA PRO A 273 12.49 -5.35 6.43
C PRO A 273 12.50 -5.78 4.98
N CYS A 274 13.12 -4.96 4.15
CA CYS A 274 13.38 -5.31 2.76
C CYS A 274 14.47 -6.39 2.66
N ARG A 275 14.40 -7.17 1.58
CA ARG A 275 15.50 -8.03 1.14
C ARG A 275 16.31 -7.27 0.10
N TYR A 276 17.61 -7.16 0.33
CA TYR A 276 18.55 -6.54 -0.63
C TYR A 276 19.37 -7.63 -1.33
N SER A 277 19.47 -7.56 -2.66
CA SER A 277 20.32 -8.46 -3.47
C SER A 277 21.78 -8.00 -3.54
N PHE A 278 22.08 -6.80 -3.06
CA PHE A 278 23.39 -6.14 -3.17
C PHE A 278 23.81 -5.54 -1.83
N MET A 279 25.13 -5.40 -1.64
CA MET A 279 25.79 -4.61 -0.59
C MET A 279 25.21 -4.71 0.84
N ARG A 280 24.56 -5.82 1.21
CA ARG A 280 23.91 -6.03 2.50
C ARG A 280 24.80 -5.72 3.69
N GLY A 281 26.06 -6.16 3.65
CA GLY A 281 27.03 -5.85 4.72
C GLY A 281 27.28 -4.36 4.90
N GLN A 282 27.27 -3.57 3.82
CA GLN A 282 27.37 -2.12 3.90
C GLN A 282 26.10 -1.50 4.48
N ILE A 283 24.92 -1.92 4.02
CA ILE A 283 23.64 -1.43 4.55
C ILE A 283 23.54 -1.73 6.05
N ARG A 284 23.86 -2.96 6.49
CA ARG A 284 23.89 -3.35 7.91
C ARG A 284 24.88 -2.51 8.72
N ARG A 285 26.07 -2.20 8.18
CA ARG A 285 27.00 -1.27 8.84
C ARG A 285 26.38 0.11 9.03
N GLN A 286 25.63 0.62 8.05
CA GLN A 286 24.94 1.90 8.20
C GLN A 286 23.78 1.81 9.21
N VAL A 287 22.99 0.72 9.20
CA VAL A 287 21.97 0.49 10.24
C VAL A 287 22.58 0.52 11.63
N LYS A 288 23.72 -0.16 11.85
CA LYS A 288 24.44 -0.17 13.14
C LYS A 288 24.79 1.21 13.67
N LYS A 289 25.15 2.15 12.79
CA LYS A 289 25.46 3.55 13.19
C LYS A 289 24.24 4.31 13.73
N ARG A 290 23.02 3.85 13.43
CA ARG A 290 21.76 4.47 13.84
C ARG A 290 21.13 3.82 15.07
N CYS A 291 21.70 2.70 15.53
CA CYS A 291 21.15 1.95 16.66
C CYS A 291 21.06 2.77 17.94
N GLY A 292 22.00 3.69 18.18
CA GLY A 292 21.95 4.58 19.33
C GLY A 292 20.66 5.41 19.37
N GLU A 293 20.20 5.92 18.22
CA GLU A 293 18.95 6.67 18.17
C GLU A 293 17.74 5.78 18.43
N TRP A 294 17.71 4.59 17.84
CA TRP A 294 16.63 3.62 18.08
C TRP A 294 16.53 3.19 19.54
N VAL A 295 17.65 2.86 20.17
CA VAL A 295 17.69 2.45 21.58
C VAL A 295 17.28 3.62 22.48
N ASN A 296 17.87 4.80 22.28
CA ASN A 296 17.69 5.93 23.19
C ASN A 296 16.34 6.65 23.00
N ARG A 297 15.84 6.75 21.77
CA ARG A 297 14.63 7.55 21.45
C ARG A 297 13.38 6.70 21.33
N MET A 298 13.49 5.49 20.80
CA MET A 298 12.35 4.58 20.61
C MET A 298 12.28 3.50 21.70
N GLY A 299 13.25 3.45 22.62
CA GLY A 299 13.33 2.41 23.65
C GLY A 299 13.53 1.02 23.05
N LEU A 300 14.18 0.93 21.89
CA LEU A 300 14.33 -0.32 21.17
C LEU A 300 15.11 -1.35 22.00
N THR A 301 14.55 -2.55 22.11
CA THR A 301 15.21 -3.73 22.71
C THR A 301 15.20 -4.88 21.73
N GLN A 302 16.07 -5.88 21.92
CA GLN A 302 16.08 -7.07 21.09
C GLN A 302 14.72 -7.79 21.10
N HIS A 303 14.06 -7.85 22.25
CA HIS A 303 12.72 -8.42 22.36
C HIS A 303 11.69 -7.67 21.49
N ILE A 304 11.72 -6.33 21.48
CA ILE A 304 10.84 -5.52 20.63
C ILE A 304 11.11 -5.80 19.15
N VAL A 305 12.38 -5.86 18.75
CA VAL A 305 12.75 -6.18 17.35
C VAL A 305 12.18 -7.54 16.93
N GLN A 306 12.41 -8.58 17.73
CA GLN A 306 11.95 -9.94 17.40
C GLN A 306 10.41 -10.03 17.38
N ALA A 307 9.74 -9.34 18.30
CA ALA A 307 8.29 -9.23 18.30
C ALA A 307 7.78 -8.53 17.02
N LYS A 308 8.41 -7.43 16.60
CA LYS A 308 8.03 -6.69 15.39
C LYS A 308 8.27 -7.48 14.13
N LEU A 309 9.40 -8.18 13.99
CA LEU A 309 9.68 -9.07 12.85
C LEU A 309 8.65 -10.20 12.74
N LYS A 310 8.26 -10.78 13.87
CA LYS A 310 7.23 -11.83 13.90
C LYS A 310 5.87 -11.26 13.53
N GLU A 311 5.49 -10.14 14.12
CA GLU A 311 4.22 -9.43 13.84
C GLU A 311 4.13 -9.06 12.36
N SER A 312 5.16 -8.43 11.80
CA SER A 312 5.17 -7.89 10.45
C SER A 312 5.26 -8.96 9.35
N SER A 313 5.70 -10.18 9.68
CA SER A 313 5.74 -11.32 8.75
C SER A 313 4.35 -11.73 8.20
N ARG A 314 3.28 -11.27 8.83
CA ARG A 314 1.89 -11.44 8.39
C ARG A 314 1.16 -10.10 8.47
N TRP A 315 0.22 -9.87 7.56
CA TRP A 315 -0.61 -8.69 7.60
C TRP A 315 -1.86 -9.02 8.42
N HIS A 316 -1.88 -8.60 9.68
CA HIS A 316 -2.94 -8.95 10.65
C HIS A 316 -3.28 -10.47 10.69
N GLY A 317 -2.25 -11.33 10.62
CA GLY A 317 -2.39 -12.79 10.61
C GLY A 317 -2.50 -13.43 9.22
N GLU A 318 -2.70 -12.64 8.17
CA GLU A 318 -2.86 -13.13 6.81
C GLU A 318 -1.53 -13.16 6.05
N ALA A 319 -1.38 -14.13 5.15
CA ALA A 319 -0.24 -14.18 4.25
C ALA A 319 -0.43 -13.15 3.13
N TYR A 320 0.51 -12.22 3.01
CA TYR A 320 0.46 -11.15 2.01
C TYR A 320 1.63 -11.20 1.01
N GLY A 321 2.48 -12.23 1.12
CA GLY A 321 3.66 -12.41 0.27
C GLY A 321 4.99 -12.09 0.95
N HIS A 322 4.99 -11.83 2.26
CA HIS A 322 6.21 -11.60 3.03
C HIS A 322 7.27 -12.66 2.74
N TRP A 323 8.49 -12.20 2.45
CA TRP A 323 9.63 -13.09 2.24
C TRP A 323 10.93 -12.40 2.67
N LEU A 324 11.62 -13.03 3.62
CA LEU A 324 12.90 -12.54 4.13
C LEU A 324 13.75 -13.72 4.61
N PRO A 325 14.59 -14.31 3.74
CA PRO A 325 15.56 -15.32 4.15
C PRO A 325 16.52 -14.75 5.20
N ALA A 326 16.83 -15.53 6.24
CA ALA A 326 17.71 -15.07 7.33
C ALA A 326 19.08 -14.58 6.84
N SER A 327 19.65 -15.22 5.81
CA SER A 327 20.93 -14.82 5.19
C SER A 327 20.89 -13.43 4.55
N ASP A 328 19.70 -13.02 4.11
CA ASP A 328 19.47 -11.82 3.31
C ASP A 328 18.90 -10.66 4.14
N ALA A 329 18.53 -10.93 5.39
CA ALA A 329 17.84 -9.98 6.25
C ALA A 329 18.72 -8.78 6.59
N VAL A 330 18.19 -7.57 6.43
CA VAL A 330 18.78 -6.33 6.94
C VAL A 330 17.78 -5.74 7.91
N THR A 331 18.00 -5.93 9.20
CA THR A 331 17.00 -5.62 10.24
C THR A 331 17.61 -4.80 11.38
N LEU A 332 16.75 -4.28 12.25
CA LEU A 332 17.16 -3.65 13.50
C LEU A 332 17.81 -4.63 14.50
N ASP A 333 17.80 -5.94 14.23
CA ASP A 333 18.50 -6.93 15.07
C ASP A 333 20.03 -6.72 15.00
N ALA A 334 20.52 -6.06 13.95
CA ALA A 334 21.90 -5.60 13.83
C ALA A 334 22.35 -4.72 15.02
N CYS A 335 21.42 -4.08 15.72
CA CYS A 335 21.70 -3.31 16.94
C CYS A 335 22.10 -4.15 18.14
N PHE A 336 21.79 -5.45 18.13
CA PHE A 336 21.98 -6.37 19.27
C PHE A 336 22.90 -7.54 18.92
N GLY A 337 23.76 -7.37 17.91
CA GLY A 337 24.68 -8.43 17.46
C GLY A 337 24.10 -9.35 16.38
N GLY A 338 22.87 -9.10 15.94
CA GLY A 338 22.26 -9.77 14.79
C GLY A 338 23.04 -9.56 13.49
N SER A 339 22.99 -10.56 12.62
CA SER A 339 23.78 -10.65 11.38
C SER A 339 23.23 -9.89 10.20
#